data_AF-A0A512JDJ2-F1
#
_entry.id   AF-A0A512JDJ2-F1
#
_cell.length_a   1.000
_cell.length_b   1.000
_cell.length_c   1.000
_cell.angle_alpha   90.00
_cell.angle_beta   90.00
_cell.angle_gamma   90.00
#
_symmetry.space_group_name_H-M   'P 1'
#
loop_
_entity.id
_entity.type
_entity.pdbx_description
1 polymer ?
#
loop_
_entity_poly.entity_id
_entity_poly.type
_entity_poly.pdbx_seq_one_letter_code
_entity_poly.pdbx_strand_id
1 'polypeptide(L)' 'MSYCDPLAQIEERFAVADGAWAREVEYLYGGNPYLHHDKPSGRGEPDSALRLAYEARERAFAAWCSARGLDTVT' A
#
# COMPACT_ATOMS: atom_id res chain seq x y z
N MET A 1 -13.87 -17.27 21.03
CA MET A 1 -12.55 -16.93 20.47
C MET A 1 -12.75 -16.71 18.98
N SER A 2 -12.71 -15.46 18.52
CA SER A 2 -12.77 -15.19 17.08
C SER A 2 -11.49 -15.73 16.47
N TYR A 3 -11.58 -16.75 15.62
CA TYR A 3 -10.44 -17.19 14.82
C TYR A 3 -10.08 -16.00 13.95
N CYS A 4 -9.01 -15.30 14.29
CA CYS A 4 -8.53 -14.18 13.50
C CYS A 4 -8.00 -14.78 12.21
N ASP A 5 -8.81 -14.73 11.15
CA ASP A 5 -8.45 -15.26 9.85
C ASP A 5 -7.16 -14.55 9.39
N PRO A 6 -6.04 -15.28 9.22
CA PRO A 6 -4.75 -14.66 8.90
C PRO A 6 -4.81 -13.88 7.58
N LEU A 7 -5.63 -14.33 6.63
CA LEU A 7 -5.81 -13.65 5.36
C LEU A 7 -6.58 -12.33 5.56
N ALA A 8 -7.67 -12.33 6.32
CA ALA A 8 -8.42 -11.11 6.65
C ALA A 8 -7.57 -10.04 7.35
N GLN A 9 -6.67 -10.44 8.24
CA GLN A 9 -5.72 -9.49 8.86
C GLN A 9 -4.74 -8.90 7.86
N ILE A 10 -4.28 -9.69 6.89
CA ILE A 10 -3.36 -9.22 5.84
C ILE A 10 -4.10 -8.29 4.87
N GLU A 11 -5.35 -8.61 4.53
CA GLU A 11 -6.23 -7.76 3.71
C GLU A 11 -6.53 -6.42 4.39
N GLU A 12 -6.85 -6.43 5.68
CA GLU A 12 -7.08 -5.20 6.45
C GLU A 12 -5.81 -4.33 6.48
N ARG A 13 -4.64 -4.93 6.76
CA ARG A 13 -3.36 -4.20 6.77
C ARG A 13 -3.04 -3.60 5.40
N PHE A 14 -3.30 -4.33 4.32
CA PHE A 14 -3.12 -3.81 2.97
C PHE A 14 -4.08 -2.67 2.67
N ALA A 15 -5.37 -2.81 3.00
CA ALA A 15 -6.36 -1.75 2.79
C ALA A 15 -6.03 -0.47 3.56
N VAL A 16 -5.57 -0.58 4.81
CA VAL A 16 -5.13 0.56 5.62
C VAL A 16 -3.91 1.24 5.00
N ALA A 17 -2.90 0.46 4.59
CA ALA A 17 -1.69 1.01 3.99
C ALA A 17 -1.94 1.64 2.60
N ASP A 18 -2.75 1.01 1.76
CA ASP A 18 -3.16 1.54 0.45
C ASP A 18 -3.99 2.83 0.62
N GLY A 19 -4.91 2.87 1.58
CA GLY A 19 -5.69 4.07 1.89
C GLY A 19 -4.84 5.23 2.42
N ALA A 20 -3.85 4.96 3.27
CA ALA A 20 -2.92 5.98 3.75
C ALA A 20 -2.09 6.56 2.59
N TRP A 21 -1.55 5.71 1.73
CA TRP A 21 -0.84 6.13 0.53
C TRP A 21 -1.74 6.95 -0.42
N ALA A 22 -2.95 6.46 -0.70
CA ALA A 22 -3.90 7.12 -1.59
C ALA A 22 -4.25 8.53 -1.10
N ARG A 23 -4.42 8.70 0.22
CA ARG A 23 -4.70 10.00 0.84
C ARG A 23 -3.53 10.98 0.68
N GLU A 24 -2.29 10.53 0.86
CA GLU A 24 -1.11 11.38 0.66
C GLU A 24 -0.95 11.80 -0.81
N VAL A 25 -1.19 10.87 -1.75
CA VAL A 25 -1.15 11.17 -3.19
C VAL A 25 -2.26 12.14 -3.57
N GLU A 26 -3.49 11.93 -3.10
CA GLU A 26 -4.62 12.84 -3.35
C GLU A 26 -4.35 14.22 -2.76
N TYR A 27 -3.77 14.30 -1.56
CA TYR A 27 -3.39 15.57 -0.93
C TYR A 27 -2.36 16.36 -1.75
N LEU A 28 -1.36 15.68 -2.33
CA LEU A 28 -0.27 16.32 -3.06
C LEU A 28 -0.61 16.64 -4.52
N TYR A 29 -1.35 15.77 -5.20
CA TYR A 29 -1.55 15.85 -6.65
C TYR A 29 -3.01 16.08 -7.05
N GLY A 30 -3.96 15.87 -6.12
CA GLY A 30 -5.39 15.88 -6.40
C GLY A 30 -5.83 14.77 -7.35
N GLY A 31 -7.14 14.60 -7.49
CA GLY A 31 -7.71 13.63 -8.41
C GLY A 31 -7.50 12.17 -7.98
N ASN A 32 -7.48 11.26 -8.95
CA ASN A 32 -7.44 9.83 -8.66
C ASN A 32 -5.99 9.38 -8.30
N PRO A 33 -5.73 8.96 -7.05
CA PRO A 33 -4.38 8.60 -6.60
C PRO A 33 -3.81 7.39 -7.34
N TYR A 34 -4.65 6.48 -7.83
CA TYR A 34 -4.21 5.29 -8.57
C TYR A 34 -3.58 5.62 -9.92
N LEU A 35 -3.72 6.86 -10.43
CA LEU A 35 -2.97 7.35 -11.60
C LEU A 35 -1.48 7.57 -11.33
N HIS A 36 -1.05 7.47 -10.07
CA HIS A 36 0.32 7.68 -9.64
C HIS A 36 1.01 6.41 -9.12
N HIS A 37 0.31 5.26 -9.05
CA HIS A 37 0.82 4.03 -8.43
C HIS A 37 2.12 3.51 -9.08
N ASP A 38 2.23 3.66 -10.39
CA ASP A 38 3.33 3.24 -11.25
C ASP A 38 4.33 4.37 -11.55
N LYS A 39 4.06 5.58 -11.05
CA LYS A 39 4.84 6.78 -11.36
C LYS A 39 5.78 7.16 -10.20
N PRO A 40 6.92 7.82 -10.48
CA PRO A 40 7.79 8.35 -9.44
C PRO A 40 7.05 9.25 -8.44
N SER A 41 6.05 10.02 -8.92
CA SER A 41 5.19 10.85 -8.09
C SER A 41 4.47 10.07 -6.98
N GLY A 42 4.09 8.81 -7.20
CA GLY A 42 3.43 8.00 -6.17
C GLY A 42 4.41 7.40 -5.15
N ARG A 43 5.72 7.45 -5.41
CA ARG A 43 6.74 6.89 -4.51
C ARG A 43 7.16 7.87 -3.41
N GLY A 44 6.96 9.17 -3.64
CA GLY A 44 7.41 10.23 -2.76
C GLY A 44 8.94 10.40 -2.72
N GLU A 45 9.36 11.60 -2.33
CA GLU A 45 10.78 11.90 -2.07
C GLU A 45 11.26 11.17 -0.82
N PRO A 46 12.56 10.82 -0.71
CA PRO A 46 13.15 10.27 0.50
C PRO A 46 12.74 11.06 1.75
N ASP A 47 12.47 10.36 2.85
CA ASP A 47 12.05 10.93 4.14
C ASP A 47 10.72 11.70 4.16
N SER A 48 9.96 11.72 3.06
CA SER A 48 8.62 12.31 3.02
C SER A 48 7.56 11.39 3.63
N ALA A 49 6.45 11.98 4.09
CA ALA A 49 5.28 11.22 4.55
C ALA A 49 4.74 10.28 3.46
N LEU A 50 4.70 10.75 2.21
CA LEU A 50 4.31 9.94 1.06
C LEU A 50 5.25 8.74 0.85
N ARG A 51 6.56 8.93 1.04
CA ARG A 51 7.55 7.85 0.94
C ARG A 51 7.33 6.77 2.00
N LEU A 52 7.09 7.18 3.24
CA LEU A 52 6.77 6.25 4.32
C LEU A 52 5.48 5.47 4.04
N ALA A 53 4.45 6.15 3.52
CA ALA A 53 3.18 5.52 3.14
C ALA A 53 3.34 4.54 1.96
N TYR A 54 4.11 4.92 0.94
CA TYR A 54 4.45 4.04 -0.18
C TYR A 54 5.18 2.78 0.29
N GLU A 55 6.22 2.90 1.10
CA GLU A 55 6.96 1.75 1.62
C GLU A 55 6.11 0.84 2.52
N ALA A 56 5.20 1.41 3.31
CA ALA A 56 4.24 0.63 4.10
C ALA A 56 3.28 -0.15 3.20
N ARG A 57 2.77 0.48 2.14
CA ARG A 57 1.93 -0.16 1.12
C ARG A 57 2.66 -1.31 0.42
N GLU A 58 3.90 -1.11 -0.03
CA GLU A 58 4.67 -2.17 -0.71
C GLU A 58 4.92 -3.38 0.20
N ARG A 59 5.25 -3.14 1.48
CA ARG A 59 5.40 -4.24 2.45
C ARG A 59 4.09 -5.00 2.66
N ALA A 60 2.96 -4.28 2.78
CA ALA A 60 1.66 -4.90 2.95
C ALA A 60 1.21 -5.65 1.68
N PHE A 61 1.51 -5.12 0.50
CA PHE A 61 1.25 -5.76 -0.79
C PHE A 61 2.05 -7.06 -0.94
N ALA A 62 3.34 -7.05 -0.60
CA ALA A 62 4.18 -8.25 -0.62
C ALA A 62 3.65 -9.36 0.32
N ALA A 63 3.19 -8.97 1.52
CA ALA A 63 2.56 -9.90 2.46
C ALA A 63 1.23 -10.45 1.92
N TRP A 64 0.43 -9.61 1.28
CA TRP A 64 -0.84 -9.99 0.65
C TRP A 64 -0.63 -10.95 -0.52
N CYS A 65 0.34 -10.69 -1.39
CA CYS A 65 0.71 -11.59 -2.48
C CYS A 65 1.19 -12.94 -1.93
N SER A 66 2.10 -12.91 -0.95
CA SER A 66 2.61 -14.12 -0.31
C SER A 66 1.50 -14.97 0.33
N ALA A 67 0.55 -14.34 1.02
CA ALA A 67 -0.60 -15.03 1.62
C ALA A 67 -1.53 -15.68 0.59
N ARG A 68 -1.53 -15.19 -0.65
CA ARG A 68 -2.32 -15.72 -1.76
C ARG A 68 -1.54 -16.64 -2.70
N GLY A 69 -0.27 -16.93 -2.39
CA GLY A 69 0.60 -17.72 -3.27
C GLY A 69 0.89 -17.03 -4.61
N LEU A 70 0.79 -15.70 -4.67
CA LEU A 70 1.18 -14.90 -5.81
C LEU A 70 2.68 -14.59 -5.68
N ASP A 71 3.49 -15.07 -6.63
CA ASP A 71 4.88 -14.64 -6.73
C ASP A 71 4.91 -13.15 -7.11
N THR A 72 5.41 -12.32 -6.19
CA THR A 72 5.78 -10.93 -6.51
C THR A 72 7.04 -10.98 -7.36
N VAL A 73 6.90 -11.25 -8.65
CA VAL A 73 8.01 -11.09 -9.60
C VAL A 73 8.41 -9.61 -9.55
N THR A 74 9.61 -9.39 -9.02
CA THR A 74 10.28 -8.09 -8.88
C THR A 74 10.76 -7.59 -10.24
#